data_AF-A0A5C4LZD9-F1
#
_entry.id   AF-A0A5C4LZD9-F1
#
_cell.length_a   1.000
_cell.length_b   1.000
_cell.length_c   1.000
_cell.angle_alpha   90.00
_cell.angle_beta   90.00
_cell.angle_gamma   90.00
#
_symmetry.space_group_name_H-M   'P 1'
#
loop_
_entity.id
_entity.type
_entity.pdbx_description
1 polymer ?
#
loop_
_entity_poly.entity_id
_entity_poly.type
_entity_poly.pdbx_seq_one_letter_code
_entity_poly.pdbx_strand_id
1 'polypeptide(L)'
;MDGPGFRVDVDKVDEAATGIRQSVDDQHNFELRGLCGDSELYGHAGVHDALMNCCVRWSDGLDTLTNDAGAIADALARAIRAYRAIDGATARTLKTDSGTGAVGGG
;
A
#
# COMPACT_ATOMS: atom_id res chain seq x y z
N MET A 1 -11.44 10.35 -27.60
CA MET A 1 -11.80 11.67 -27.05
C MET A 1 -11.00 11.83 -25.77
N ASP A 2 -10.00 12.71 -25.79
CA ASP A 2 -9.10 12.98 -24.65
C ASP A 2 -9.48 14.34 -24.07
N GLY A 3 -10.31 14.35 -23.02
CA GLY A 3 -10.68 15.56 -22.31
C GLY A 3 -9.57 16.05 -21.36
N PRO A 4 -9.50 17.37 -21.05
CA PRO A 4 -8.49 17.93 -20.16
C PRO A 4 -8.78 17.51 -18.71
N GLY A 5 -8.04 16.52 -18.22
CA GLY A 5 -8.12 16.06 -16.84
C GLY A 5 -6.92 15.18 -16.47
N PHE A 6 -6.55 15.18 -15.18
CA PHE A 6 -5.56 14.25 -14.65
C PHE A 6 -6.11 12.82 -14.81
N ARG A 7 -5.49 12.03 -15.69
CA ARG A 7 -5.72 10.58 -15.74
C ARG A 7 -4.83 9.92 -14.70
N VAL A 8 -5.46 9.32 -13.70
CA VAL A 8 -4.79 8.38 -12.81
C VAL A 8 -4.69 7.06 -13.54
N ASP A 9 -3.47 6.55 -13.65
CA ASP A 9 -3.23 5.17 -14.06
C ASP A 9 -3.58 4.26 -12.87
N VAL A 10 -4.83 3.80 -12.86
CA VAL A 10 -5.41 3.05 -11.74
C VAL A 10 -4.65 1.75 -11.50
N ASP A 11 -4.14 1.11 -12.55
CA ASP A 11 -3.40 -0.14 -12.43
C ASP A 11 -2.02 0.11 -11.80
N LYS A 12 -1.34 1.21 -12.15
CA LYS A 12 -0.08 1.60 -11.50
C LYS A 12 -0.26 1.96 -10.03
N VAL A 13 -1.37 2.58 -9.66
CA VAL A 13 -1.66 2.85 -8.24
C VAL A 13 -1.95 1.55 -7.48
N ASP A 14 -2.58 0.56 -8.13
CA ASP A 14 -2.87 -0.77 -7.54
C ASP A 14 -1.59 -1.58 -7.33
N GLU A 15 -0.69 -1.56 -8.32
CA GLU A 15 0.66 -2.10 -8.22
C GLU A 15 1.43 -1.48 -7.03
N ALA A 16 1.38 -0.15 -6.89
CA ALA A 16 2.05 0.55 -5.80
C ALA A 16 1.46 0.18 -4.43
N ALA A 17 0.13 0.16 -4.30
CA ALA A 17 -0.52 -0.24 -3.05
C ALA A 17 -0.17 -1.69 -2.66
N THR A 18 -0.10 -2.60 -3.65
CA THR A 18 0.26 -4.00 -3.44
C THR A 18 1.72 -4.15 -3.02
N GLY A 19 2.65 -3.47 -3.71
CA GLY A 19 4.08 -3.51 -3.38
C GLY A 19 4.39 -2.94 -1.99
N ILE A 20 3.67 -1.90 -1.57
CA ILE A 20 3.79 -1.36 -0.21
C ILE A 20 3.33 -2.40 0.83
N ARG A 21 2.18 -3.05 0.63
CA ARG A 21 1.71 -4.10 1.55
C ARG A 21 2.69 -5.26 1.65
N GLN A 22 3.19 -5.74 0.51
CA GLN A 22 4.16 -6.82 0.51
C GLN A 22 5.43 -6.44 1.29
N SER A 23 5.91 -5.20 1.10
CA SER A 23 7.06 -4.70 1.86
C SER A 23 6.78 -4.63 3.36
N VAL A 24 5.57 -4.25 3.77
CA VAL A 24 5.14 -4.25 5.18
C VAL A 24 5.08 -5.66 5.75
N ASP A 25 4.49 -6.61 5.01
CA ASP A 25 4.38 -8.01 5.43
C ASP A 25 5.76 -8.65 5.58
N ASP A 26 6.69 -8.39 4.65
CA ASP A 26 8.06 -8.88 4.71
C ASP A 26 8.82 -8.35 5.95
N GLN A 27 8.58 -7.09 6.33
CA GLN A 27 9.17 -6.51 7.55
C GLN A 27 8.59 -7.11 8.83
N HIS A 28 7.30 -7.42 8.87
CA HIS A 28 6.67 -8.04 10.04
C HIS A 28 7.23 -9.46 10.32
N ASN A 29 7.69 -10.16 9.28
CA ASN A 29 8.28 -11.49 9.41
C ASN A 29 9.72 -11.50 9.96
N PHE A 30 10.35 -10.35 10.17
CA PHE A 30 11.72 -10.27 10.72
C PHE A 30 11.86 -9.15 11.75
N GLU A 31 11.53 -9.47 13.01
CA GLU A 31 11.69 -8.52 14.10
C GLU A 31 13.15 -8.48 14.59
N LEU A 32 13.78 -7.32 14.49
CA LEU A 32 15.19 -7.13 14.88
C LEU A 32 15.45 -7.32 16.38
N ARG A 33 14.40 -7.29 17.21
CA ARG A 33 14.48 -7.63 18.64
C ARG A 33 14.93 -9.07 18.91
N GLY A 34 14.77 -9.99 17.95
CA GLY A 34 15.27 -11.36 18.05
C GLY A 34 16.70 -11.57 17.52
N LEU A 35 17.32 -10.53 16.95
CA LEU A 35 18.66 -10.62 16.35
C LEU A 35 19.76 -10.74 17.41
N CYS A 36 19.57 -10.05 18.52
CA CYS A 36 20.47 -10.06 19.65
C CYS A 36 20.20 -11.33 20.47
N GLY A 37 21.02 -12.36 20.21
CA GLY A 37 21.00 -13.63 20.95
C GLY A 37 21.49 -13.51 22.39
N ASP A 38 21.73 -14.65 23.04
CA ASP A 38 22.04 -14.71 24.47
C ASP A 38 23.26 -13.86 24.88
N SER A 39 23.18 -13.24 26.06
CA SER A 39 24.22 -12.34 26.58
C SER A 39 25.58 -13.01 26.75
N GLU A 40 25.60 -14.33 26.97
CA GLU A 40 26.82 -15.15 27.09
C GLU A 40 27.62 -15.23 25.78
N LEU A 41 26.98 -14.95 24.64
CA LEU A 41 27.65 -14.88 23.33
C LEU A 41 28.52 -13.62 23.20
N TYR A 42 28.39 -12.68 24.14
CA TYR A 42 29.10 -11.42 24.13
C TYR A 42 30.13 -11.42 25.27
N GLY A 43 31.40 -11.17 24.95
CA GLY A 43 32.48 -11.15 25.94
C GLY A 43 32.38 -10.03 27.00
N HIS A 44 31.39 -9.13 26.87
CA HIS A 44 31.13 -8.07 27.83
C HIS A 44 29.65 -7.68 27.83
N ALA A 45 29.01 -7.66 29.01
CA ALA A 45 27.58 -7.37 29.17
C ALA A 45 27.18 -6.01 28.55
N GLY A 46 28.00 -4.98 28.73
CA GLY A 46 27.74 -3.66 28.14
C GLY A 46 27.68 -3.63 26.60
N VAL A 47 28.32 -4.58 25.90
CA VAL A 47 28.22 -4.69 24.43
C VAL A 47 26.89 -5.30 24.03
N HIS A 48 26.49 -6.38 24.72
CA HIS A 48 25.17 -6.98 24.57
C HIS A 48 24.07 -5.94 24.82
N ASP A 49 24.14 -5.20 25.94
CA ASP A 49 23.10 -4.25 26.32
C ASP A 49 22.99 -3.08 25.32
N ALA A 50 24.11 -2.60 24.80
CA ALA A 50 24.13 -1.57 23.77
C ALA A 50 23.50 -2.07 22.46
N LEU A 51 23.79 -3.31 22.06
CA LEU A 51 23.20 -3.92 20.87
C LEU A 51 21.71 -4.19 21.05
N MET A 52 21.29 -4.75 22.19
CA MET A 52 19.88 -4.94 22.55
C MET A 52 19.11 -3.63 22.46
N ASN A 53 19.63 -2.54 23.05
CA ASN A 53 18.99 -1.23 23.01
C ASN A 53 18.85 -0.72 21.57
N CYS A 54 19.90 -0.88 20.75
CA CYS A 54 19.85 -0.54 19.34
C CYS A 54 18.76 -1.33 18.60
N CYS A 55 18.74 -2.66 18.76
CA CYS A 55 17.76 -3.55 18.13
C CYS A 55 16.32 -3.21 18.54
N VAL A 56 16.06 -2.95 19.83
CA VAL A 56 14.73 -2.56 20.33
C VAL A 56 14.28 -1.24 19.72
N ARG A 57 15.09 -0.17 19.85
CA ARG A 57 14.73 1.15 19.34
C ARG A 57 14.52 1.15 17.83
N TRP A 58 15.31 0.36 17.11
CA TRP A 58 15.17 0.23 15.67
C TRP A 58 13.91 -0.57 15.30
N SER A 59 13.59 -1.64 16.03
CA SER A 59 12.34 -2.39 15.85
C SER A 59 11.12 -1.49 16.04
N ASP A 60 11.09 -0.66 17.09
CA ASP A 60 9.99 0.29 17.32
C ASP A 60 9.85 1.31 16.18
N GLY A 61 10.99 1.77 15.64
CA GLY A 61 11.02 2.66 14.48
C GLY A 61 10.49 1.99 13.21
N LEU A 62 10.85 0.73 12.97
CA LEU A 62 10.31 -0.06 11.85
C LEU A 62 8.81 -0.29 12.00
N ASP A 63 8.33 -0.63 13.20
CA ASP A 63 6.90 -0.80 13.48
C ASP A 63 6.11 0.49 13.16
N THR A 64 6.67 1.65 13.51
CA THR A 64 6.06 2.95 13.17
C THR A 64 6.00 3.16 11.65
N LEU A 65 7.13 2.92 10.96
CA LEU A 65 7.23 3.10 9.52
C LEU A 65 6.30 2.15 8.74
N THR A 66 6.20 0.89 9.17
CA THR A 66 5.34 -0.12 8.51
C THR A 66 3.86 0.17 8.74
N ASN A 67 3.49 0.66 9.93
CA ASN A 67 2.13 1.14 10.19
C ASN A 67 1.73 2.30 9.25
N ASP A 68 2.60 3.30 9.11
CA ASP A 68 2.36 4.42 8.20
C ASP A 68 2.28 3.97 6.73
N ALA A 69 3.18 3.07 6.32
CA ALA A 69 3.17 2.48 4.99
C ALA A 69 1.86 1.70 4.72
N GLY A 70 1.38 0.91 5.70
CA GLY A 70 0.09 0.23 5.61
C GLY A 70 -1.07 1.21 5.42
N ALA A 71 -1.10 2.30 6.17
CA ALA A 71 -2.11 3.34 6.03
C ALA A 71 -2.10 4.00 4.64
N ILE A 72 -0.92 4.20 4.05
CA ILE A 72 -0.77 4.69 2.67
C ILE A 72 -1.35 3.68 1.68
N ALA A 73 -0.99 2.40 1.79
CA ALA A 73 -1.51 1.36 0.90
C ALA A 73 -3.05 1.26 0.94
N ASP A 74 -3.64 1.43 2.12
CA ASP A 74 -5.09 1.45 2.30
C ASP A 74 -5.75 2.69 1.72
N ALA A 75 -5.10 3.85 1.81
CA ALA A 75 -5.56 5.06 1.15
C ALA A 75 -5.56 4.91 -0.38
N LEU A 76 -4.48 4.38 -0.95
CA LEU A 76 -4.37 4.11 -2.39
C LEU A 76 -5.44 3.11 -2.86
N ALA A 77 -5.64 2.01 -2.13
CA ALA A 77 -6.68 1.04 -2.45
C ALA A 77 -8.10 1.63 -2.38
N ARG A 78 -8.37 2.54 -1.44
CA ARG A 78 -9.63 3.28 -1.38
C ARG A 78 -9.82 4.18 -2.61
N ALA A 79 -8.78 4.90 -3.02
CA ALA A 79 -8.83 5.75 -4.21
C ALA A 79 -9.11 4.93 -5.48
N ILE A 80 -8.43 3.80 -5.66
CA ILE A 80 -8.65 2.88 -6.80
C ILE A 80 -10.10 2.40 -6.86
N ARG A 81 -10.67 1.97 -5.71
CA ARG A 81 -12.07 1.55 -5.65
C ARG A 81 -13.02 2.66 -6.08
N ALA A 82 -12.76 3.90 -5.68
CA ALA A 82 -13.54 5.06 -6.09
C ALA A 82 -13.43 5.32 -7.60
N TYR A 83 -12.22 5.30 -8.16
CA TYR A 83 -12.00 5.45 -9.60
C TYR A 83 -12.75 4.37 -10.41
N ARG A 84 -12.56 3.09 -10.07
CA ARG A 84 -13.23 1.97 -10.76
C ARG A 84 -14.76 2.06 -10.69
N ALA A 85 -15.31 2.54 -9.57
CA ALA A 85 -16.76 2.71 -9.43
C ALA A 85 -17.31 3.82 -10.35
N ILE A 86 -16.61 4.95 -10.45
CA ILE A 86 -16.98 6.08 -11.33
C ILE A 86 -16.86 5.67 -12.79
N ASP A 87 -15.77 4.99 -13.17
CA ASP A 87 -15.56 4.51 -14.54
C ASP A 87 -16.64 3.50 -14.93
N GLY A 88 -16.97 2.56 -14.03
CA GLY A 88 -18.04 1.59 -14.25
C GLY A 88 -19.43 2.24 -14.39
N ALA A 89 -19.72 3.27 -13.59
CA ALA A 89 -20.97 4.02 -13.70
C ALA A 89 -21.06 4.78 -15.03
N THR A 90 -19.98 5.45 -15.42
CA THR A 90 -19.87 6.20 -16.68
C THR A 90 -20.01 5.28 -17.90
N ALA A 91 -19.34 4.13 -17.88
CA ALA A 91 -19.45 3.12 -18.93
C ALA A 91 -20.87 2.56 -19.09
N ARG A 92 -21.62 2.42 -17.99
CA ARG A 92 -23.03 1.97 -18.02
C ARG A 92 -23.95 3.03 -18.63
N THR A 93 -23.74 4.30 -18.27
CA THR A 93 -24.48 5.42 -18.86
C THR A 93 -24.24 5.52 -20.37
N LEU A 94 -23.00 5.35 -20.83
CA LEU A 94 -22.66 5.35 -22.27
C LEU A 94 -23.24 4.16 -23.05
N LYS A 95 -23.42 2.99 -22.42
CA LYS A 95 -24.11 1.84 -23.04
C LYS A 95 -25.62 2.05 -23.17
N THR A 96 -26.17 2.99 -22.41
CA THR A 96 -27.59 3.33 -22.41
C THR A 96 -27.79 4.59 -23.24
N ASP A 97 -27.33 4.58 -24.51
CA ASP A 97 -27.56 5.71 -25.41
C ASP A 97 -29.02 5.72 -25.87
N SER A 98 -29.78 6.70 -25.38
CA SER A 98 -31.14 7.02 -25.80
C SER A 98 -31.24 7.49 -27.25
N GLY A 99 -30.12 7.78 -27.92
CA GLY A 99 -30.03 8.08 -29.35
C GLY A 99 -30.27 6.88 -30.27
N THR A 100 -30.06 5.64 -29.81
CA THR A 100 -30.26 4.43 -30.63
C THR A 100 -31.72 4.22 -31.04
N GLY A 101 -32.68 4.73 -30.25
CA GLY A 101 -34.10 4.69 -30.59
C GLY A 101 -34.52 5.70 -31.67
N ALA A 102 -33.71 6.73 -31.93
CA ALA A 102 -34.05 7.79 -32.89
C ALA A 102 -33.71 7.44 -34.35
N VAL A 103 -32.88 6.42 -34.60
CA VAL A 103 -32.41 6.05 -35.95
C VAL A 103 -33.20 4.87 -36.55
N GLY A 104 -33.97 4.13 -35.75
CA GLY A 104 -34.76 2.97 -36.20
C GLY A 104 -36.19 3.26 -36.66
N GLY A 105 -36.61 4.54 -36.63
CA GLY A 105 -37.99 4.97 -36.94
C GLY A 105 -38.09 5.90 -38.16
N GLY A 106 -37.27 5.67 -39.19
CA GLY A 106 -37.34 6.35 -40.49
C GLY A 106 -37.94 5.46 -41.57
#